data_AF-A0A3M1Y8E2-F1
#
_entry.id   AF-A0A3M1Y8E2-F1
#
_cell.length_a   1.000
_cell.length_b   1.000
_cell.length_c   1.000
_cell.angle_alpha   90.00
_cell.angle_beta   90.00
_cell.angle_gamma   90.00
#
_symmetry.space_group_name_H-M   'P 1'
#
loop_
_entity.id
_entity.type
_entity.pdbx_description
1 polymer ?
#
loop_
_entity_poly.entity_id
_entity_poly.type
_entity_poly.pdbx_seq_one_letter_code
_entity_poly.pdbx_strand_id
1 'polypeptide(L)' 'MRGLKVLGLIFSVLLVYSIVNGETFGVKKRMPKPHEYGNIVIDNYSTKKNIAPVVFNHWLHRAKYTCRLCHVDIGFAMKA' A
#
# COMPACT_ATOMS: atom_id res chain seq x y z
N MET A 1 16.85 -37.47 20.89
CA MET A 1 17.12 -37.27 19.45
C MET A 1 15.92 -36.81 18.61
N ARG A 2 14.66 -37.22 18.90
CA ARG A 2 13.47 -36.75 18.17
C ARG A 2 13.17 -35.24 18.35
N GLY A 3 13.25 -34.73 19.58
CA GLY A 3 12.98 -33.31 19.87
C GLY A 3 13.95 -32.32 19.19
N LEU A 4 15.23 -32.67 19.07
CA LEU A 4 16.23 -31.83 18.40
C LEU A 4 15.99 -31.73 16.88
N LYS A 5 15.51 -32.81 16.25
CA LYS A 5 15.12 -32.81 14.84
C LYS A 5 13.85 -31.97 14.58
N VAL A 6 12.89 -32.02 15.50
CA VAL A 6 11.66 -31.21 15.42
C VAL A 6 11.98 -29.72 15.60
N LEU A 7 12.85 -29.39 16.56
CA LEU A 7 13.28 -28.01 16.77
C LEU A 7 14.05 -27.46 15.56
N GLY A 8 14.92 -28.26 14.96
CA GLY A 8 15.62 -27.90 13.72
C GLY A 8 14.66 -27.66 12.55
N LEU A 9 13.61 -28.48 12.42
CA LEU A 9 12.57 -28.31 11.41
C LEU A 9 11.79 -27.01 11.61
N ILE A 10 11.34 -26.72 12.83
CA ILE A 10 10.63 -25.48 13.17
C ILE A 10 11.50 -24.26 12.86
N PHE A 11 12.78 -24.30 13.24
CA PHE A 11 13.71 -23.21 12.95
C PHE A 11 13.91 -23.02 11.45
N SER A 12 14.05 -24.10 10.67
CA SER A 12 14.16 -24.00 9.20
C SER A 12 12.91 -23.40 8.55
N VAL A 13 11.71 -23.75 9.05
CA VAL A 13 10.45 -23.20 8.55
C VAL A 13 10.34 -21.71 8.87
N LEU A 14 10.70 -21.30 10.09
CA LEU A 14 10.73 -19.89 10.48
C LEU A 14 11.74 -19.07 9.67
N LEU A 15 12.90 -19.67 9.37
CA LEU A 15 13.93 -19.03 8.54
C LEU A 15 13.42 -18.78 7.12
N VAL A 16 12.82 -19.80 6.50
CA VAL A 16 12.23 -19.69 5.15
C VAL A 16 11.09 -18.67 5.14
N TYR A 17 10.22 -18.68 6.16
CA TYR A 17 9.13 -17.71 6.28
C TYR A 17 9.63 -16.26 6.36
N SER A 18 10.74 -16.05 7.08
CA SER A 18 11.37 -14.72 7.20
C SER A 18 11.99 -14.25 5.88
N ILE A 19 12.58 -15.16 5.10
CA ILE A 19 13.16 -14.84 3.78
C ILE A 19 12.06 -14.49 2.77
N VAL A 20 10.93 -15.22 2.78
CA VAL A 20 9.80 -14.96 1.87
C VAL A 20 9.14 -13.60 2.14
N ASN A 21 9.04 -13.19 3.40
CA ASN A 21 8.44 -11.92 3.78
C ASN A 21 9.46 -10.79 3.99
N GLY A 22 10.73 -11.03 3.66
CA GLY A 22 11.77 -10.02 3.76
C GLY A 22 11.43 -8.83 2.87
N GLU A 23 11.30 -7.65 3.47
CA GLU A 23 11.11 -6.42 2.70
C GLU A 23 12.29 -6.23 1.75
N THR A 24 12.02 -6.00 0.47
CA THR A 24 13.04 -5.76 -0.54
C THR A 24 13.61 -4.35 -0.42
N PHE A 25 14.34 -4.09 0.67
CA PHE A 25 15.10 -2.87 0.87
C PHE A 25 16.04 -2.65 -0.32
N GLY A 26 15.86 -1.55 -1.04
CA GLY A 26 16.74 -1.15 -2.15
C GLY A 26 16.30 -1.57 -3.56
N VAL A 27 15.17 -2.27 -3.74
CA VAL A 27 14.63 -2.48 -5.09
C VAL A 27 14.08 -1.16 -5.62
N LYS A 28 14.63 -0.68 -6.74
CA LYS A 28 14.17 0.54 -7.42
C LYS A 28 12.70 0.36 -7.83
N LYS A 29 11.80 1.03 -7.10
CA LYS A 29 10.39 1.09 -7.47
C LYS A 29 10.25 1.83 -8.81
N ARG A 30 9.40 1.30 -9.69
CA ARG A 30 9.01 1.97 -10.93
C ARG A 30 8.45 3.35 -10.60
N MET A 31 8.90 4.39 -11.30
CA MET A 31 8.24 5.70 -11.23
C MET A 31 6.90 5.61 -11.97
N PRO A 32 5.76 5.91 -11.31
CA PRO A 32 4.45 5.91 -11.98
C PRO A 32 4.45 6.91 -13.14
N LYS A 33 3.74 6.59 -14.23
CA LYS A 33 3.50 7.60 -15.28
C LYS A 33 2.65 8.74 -14.69
N PRO A 34 2.67 9.94 -15.27
CA PRO A 34 1.90 11.07 -14.75
C PRO A 34 0.40 10.79 -14.53
N HIS A 35 -0.21 9.95 -15.37
CA HIS A 35 -1.63 9.56 -15.23
C HIS A 35 -1.89 8.49 -14.15
N GLU A 36 -0.86 7.79 -13.69
CA GLU A 36 -0.93 6.84 -12.56
C GLU A 36 -0.51 7.52 -11.25
N TYR A 37 0.13 8.69 -11.34
CA TYR A 37 0.75 9.35 -10.20
C TYR A 37 -0.30 9.87 -9.22
N GLY A 38 -0.23 9.37 -7.98
CA GLY A 38 -1.15 9.75 -6.91
C GLY A 38 -2.54 9.11 -7.03
N ASN A 39 -2.77 8.18 -7.96
CA ASN A 39 -4.03 7.45 -7.98
C ASN A 39 -4.12 6.55 -6.75
N ILE A 40 -5.26 6.59 -6.06
CA ILE A 40 -5.53 5.74 -4.90
C ILE A 40 -6.74 4.86 -5.21
N VAL A 41 -6.67 3.59 -4.79
CA VAL A 41 -7.80 2.68 -4.88
C VAL A 41 -8.54 2.70 -3.55
N ILE A 42 -9.81 3.05 -3.57
CA ILE A 42 -10.68 3.10 -2.40
C ILE A 42 -11.50 1.80 -2.39
N ASP A 43 -11.16 0.92 -1.46
CA ASP A 43 -11.78 -0.41 -1.30
C ASP A 43 -12.07 -0.76 0.16
N ASN A 44 -12.70 0.18 0.89
CA ASN A 44 -13.06 -0.08 2.30
C ASN A 44 -14.12 -1.19 2.42
N TYR A 45 -15.02 -1.30 1.42
CA TYR A 45 -16.16 -2.22 1.44
C TYR A 45 -16.45 -2.90 0.09
N SER A 46 -15.90 -2.44 -1.03
CA SER A 46 -16.35 -2.82 -2.37
C SER A 46 -16.11 -4.30 -2.65
N THR A 47 -14.87 -4.78 -2.51
CA THR A 47 -14.51 -6.18 -2.76
C THR A 47 -15.26 -7.12 -1.82
N LYS A 48 -15.46 -6.75 -0.55
CA LYS A 48 -16.25 -7.54 0.42
C LYS A 48 -17.72 -7.69 0.02
N LYS A 49 -18.23 -6.79 -0.83
CA LYS A 49 -19.60 -6.81 -1.36
C LYS A 49 -19.68 -7.29 -2.81
N ASN A 50 -18.59 -7.83 -3.36
CA ASN A 50 -18.49 -8.21 -4.78
C ASN A 50 -18.76 -7.05 -5.74
N ILE A 51 -18.36 -5.84 -5.35
CA ILE A 51 -18.45 -4.63 -6.17
C ILE A 51 -17.03 -4.20 -6.55
N ALA A 52 -16.84 -3.72 -7.77
CA ALA A 52 -15.55 -3.19 -8.21
C ALA A 52 -15.13 -1.98 -7.34
N PRO A 53 -13.87 -1.90 -6.88
CA PRO A 53 -13.38 -0.77 -6.11
C PRO A 53 -13.22 0.48 -6.98
N VAL A 54 -13.24 1.65 -6.33
CA VAL A 54 -13.15 2.93 -7.04
C VAL A 54 -11.69 3.38 -7.10
N VAL A 55 -11.25 3.77 -8.30
CA VAL A 55 -9.93 4.40 -8.49
C VAL A 55 -10.11 5.92 -8.47
N PHE A 56 -9.53 6.59 -7.48
CA PHE A 56 -9.53 8.04 -7.36
C PHE A 56 -8.25 8.64 -7.93
N ASN A 57 -8.39 9.40 -9.02
CA ASN A 57 -7.26 10.02 -9.73
C ASN A 57 -6.87 11.36 -9.09
N HIS A 58 -5.99 11.35 -8.09
CA HIS A 58 -5.66 12.56 -7.31
C HIS A 58 -5.04 13.68 -8.17
N TRP A 59 -4.24 13.35 -9.17
CA TRP A 59 -3.64 14.35 -10.06
C TRP A 59 -4.68 15.18 -10.83
N LEU A 60 -5.69 14.51 -11.42
CA LEU A 60 -6.75 15.19 -12.16
C LEU A 60 -7.56 16.12 -11.25
N HIS A 61 -7.81 15.70 -10.01
CA HIS A 61 -8.51 16.51 -9.03
C HIS A 61 -7.67 17.71 -8.60
N ARG A 62 -6.36 17.52 -8.33
CA ARG A 62 -5.43 18.61 -8.01
C ARG A 62 -5.28 19.62 -9.16
N ALA A 63 -5.38 19.18 -10.40
CA ALA A 63 -5.30 20.07 -11.57
C ALA A 63 -6.52 21.00 -11.69
N LYS A 64 -7.65 20.68 -11.04
CA LYS A 64 -8.92 21.42 -11.16
C LYS A 64 -9.39 22.05 -9.85
N TYR A 65 -9.01 21.48 -8.72
CA TYR A 65 -9.50 21.85 -7.39
C TYR A 65 -8.34 22.01 -6.42
N THR A 66 -8.53 22.89 -5.42
CA THR A 66 -7.56 23.07 -4.35
C THR A 66 -7.64 21.92 -3.35
N CYS A 67 -6.53 21.63 -2.68
CA CYS A 67 -6.43 20.53 -1.71
C CYS A 67 -7.45 20.63 -0.56
N ARG A 68 -7.88 21.84 -0.19
CA ARG A 68 -8.87 22.10 0.87
C ARG A 68 -10.24 21.50 0.61
N LEU A 69 -10.60 21.29 -0.66
CA LEU A 69 -11.90 20.72 -1.00
C LEU A 69 -12.06 19.29 -0.46
N CYS A 70 -10.98 18.50 -0.49
CA CYS A 70 -11.01 17.10 -0.05
C CYS A 70 -10.37 16.89 1.32
N HIS A 71 -9.40 17.73 1.69
CA HIS A 71 -8.65 17.61 2.92
C HIS A 71 -8.92 18.80 3.83
N VAL A 72 -10.04 18.76 4.55
CA VAL A 72 -10.46 19.85 5.44
C VAL A 72 -9.73 19.84 6.78
N ASP A 73 -9.06 18.72 7.12
CA ASP A 73 -8.53 18.44 8.46
C ASP A 73 -7.00 18.49 8.56
N ILE A 74 -6.27 19.02 7.57
CA ILE A 74 -4.79 18.88 7.54
C ILE A 74 -4.04 19.73 8.57
N GLY A 75 -4.73 20.38 9.51
CA GLY A 75 -4.09 21.11 10.61
C GLY A 75 -3.27 22.35 10.20
N PHE A 76 -3.19 22.69 8.91
CA PHE A 76 -2.59 23.92 8.41
C PHE A 76 -3.45 24.59 7.34
N ALA A 77 -3.38 25.92 7.28
CA ALA A 77 -4.10 26.69 6.29
C ALA A 77 -3.48 26.48 4.90
N MET A 78 -4.22 25.81 4.02
CA MET A 78 -3.85 25.72 2.62
C MET A 78 -4.21 27.03 1.91
N LYS A 79 -3.19 27.71 1.37
CA LYS A 79 -3.39 28.83 0.46
C LYS A 79 -3.91 28.30 -0.87
N ALA A 80 -4.94 28.96 -1.41
CA ALA A 80 -5.46 28.70 -2.74
C ALA A 80 -4.47 29.19 -3.80
#